data_AF-G4ZUP5-F1
#
_entry.id   AF-G4ZUP5-F1
#
_cell.length_a   1.000
_cell.length_b   1.000
_cell.length_c   1.000
_cell.angle_alpha   90.00
_cell.angle_beta   90.00
_cell.angle_gamma   90.00
#
_symmetry.space_group_name_H-M   'P 1'
#
loop_
_entity.id
_entity.type
_entity.pdbx_description
1 polymer ?
#
loop_
_entity_poly.entity_id
_entity_poly.type
_entity_poly.pdbx_seq_one_letter_code
_entity_poly.pdbx_strand_id
1 'polypeptide(L)'
;MAYEDFGVSLSETAISRHLRPHSPASLKANIKQNLALARDEISAPMTQIGGGLHISKPEARMRLLERVTHVSMPRITQCMVQKMELHASKSVNAAIRMEDMKYGAQL
;
A
#
# COMPACT_ATOMS: atom_id res chain seq x y z
N MET A 1 30.16 -1.43 39.03
CA MET A 1 29.11 -0.73 38.26
C MET A 1 28.80 -1.61 37.06
N ALA A 2 27.80 -2.49 37.20
CA ALA A 2 27.46 -3.47 36.18
C ALA A 2 26.60 -2.80 35.11
N TYR A 3 27.07 -2.83 33.86
CA TYR A 3 26.24 -2.51 32.71
C TYR A 3 25.44 -3.77 32.39
N GLU A 4 24.15 -3.76 32.73
CA GLU A 4 23.20 -4.77 32.29
C GLU A 4 23.10 -4.67 30.76
N ASP A 5 23.74 -5.61 30.08
CA ASP A 5 23.65 -5.84 28.64
C ASP A 5 22.24 -6.36 28.33
N PHE A 6 21.32 -5.44 28.01
CA PHE A 6 20.01 -5.77 27.42
C PHE A 6 20.21 -6.24 25.97
N GLY A 7 20.95 -7.33 25.80
CA GLY A 7 21.07 -8.07 24.56
C GLY A 7 19.79 -8.83 24.29
N VAL A 8 18.75 -8.15 23.77
CA VAL A 8 17.62 -8.85 23.17
C VAL A 8 18.13 -9.54 21.92
N SER A 9 18.55 -10.81 22.06
CA SER A 9 18.93 -11.68 20.94
C SER A 9 17.70 -11.99 20.09
N LEU A 10 17.29 -11.03 19.26
CA LEU A 10 16.25 -11.20 18.27
C LEU A 10 16.76 -12.14 17.19
N SER A 11 16.28 -13.39 17.19
CA SER A 11 16.56 -14.31 16.09
C SER A 11 16.15 -13.68 14.75
N GLU A 12 16.94 -13.91 13.71
CA GLU A 12 16.66 -13.47 12.34
C GLU A 12 15.25 -13.93 11.89
N THR A 13 14.79 -15.08 12.41
CA THR A 13 13.43 -15.61 12.23
C THR A 13 12.35 -14.75 12.88
N ALA A 14 12.61 -14.17 14.05
CA ALA A 14 11.68 -13.26 14.74
C ALA A 14 11.61 -11.91 14.02
N ILE A 15 12.75 -11.37 13.57
CA ILE A 15 12.83 -10.16 12.76
C ILE A 15 12.09 -10.36 11.41
N SER A 16 12.34 -11.48 10.74
CA SER A 16 11.71 -11.85 9.47
C SER A 16 10.20 -12.10 9.62
N ARG A 17 9.72 -12.60 10.77
CA ARG A 17 8.29 -12.68 11.09
C ARG A 17 7.66 -11.31 11.33
N HIS A 18 8.37 -10.40 12.00
CA HIS A 18 7.88 -9.05 12.28
C HIS A 18 7.86 -8.15 11.05
N LEU A 19 8.84 -8.29 10.14
CA LEU A 19 8.93 -7.51 8.90
C LEU A 19 8.07 -8.08 7.76
N ARG A 20 7.70 -9.37 7.81
CA ARG A 20 6.84 -10.01 6.81
C ARG A 20 5.53 -9.27 6.52
N PRO A 21 4.72 -8.80 7.50
CA PRO A 21 3.49 -8.05 7.23
C PRO A 21 3.71 -6.69 6.54
N HIS A 22 4.96 -6.22 6.48
CA HIS A 22 5.36 -4.88 6.06
C HIS A 22 6.16 -4.86 4.74
N SER A 23 6.18 -5.99 4.02
CA SER A 23 6.80 -6.07 2.70
C SER A 23 5.86 -5.54 1.59
N PRO A 24 6.41 -5.06 0.44
CA PRO A 24 5.59 -4.71 -0.73
C PRO A 24 4.70 -5.85 -1.24
N ALA A 25 5.16 -7.09 -1.16
CA ALA A 25 4.37 -8.26 -1.56
C ALA A 25 3.18 -8.47 -0.62
N SER A 26 3.39 -8.30 0.69
CA SER A 26 2.36 -8.43 1.72
C SER A 26 1.33 -7.31 1.65
N LEU A 27 1.75 -6.07 1.40
CA LEU A 27 0.83 -4.95 1.15
C LEU A 27 -0.03 -5.23 -0.09
N LYS A 28 0.60 -5.66 -1.21
CA LYS A 28 -0.10 -6.01 -2.44
C LYS A 28 -1.11 -7.14 -2.23
N ALA A 29 -0.76 -8.18 -1.48
CA ALA A 29 -1.66 -9.27 -1.14
C ALA A 29 -2.85 -8.78 -0.31
N ASN A 30 -2.61 -7.92 0.69
CA ASN A 30 -3.66 -7.36 1.52
C ASN A 30 -4.63 -6.47 0.73
N ILE A 31 -4.12 -5.58 -0.13
CA ILE A 31 -4.95 -4.75 -1.02
C ILE A 31 -5.82 -5.64 -1.92
N LYS A 32 -5.24 -6.68 -2.54
CA LYS A 32 -6.00 -7.64 -3.37
C LYS A 32 -7.10 -8.34 -2.59
N GLN A 33 -6.81 -8.79 -1.37
CA GLN A 33 -7.79 -9.44 -0.51
C GLN A 33 -8.93 -8.48 -0.16
N ASN A 34 -8.62 -7.25 0.24
CA ASN A 34 -9.63 -6.23 0.55
C ASN A 34 -10.49 -5.88 -0.68
N LEU A 35 -9.89 -5.77 -1.86
CA LEU A 35 -10.64 -5.56 -3.11
C LEU A 35 -11.53 -6.75 -3.47
N ALA A 36 -11.07 -7.98 -3.22
CA ALA A 36 -11.86 -9.18 -3.47
C ALA A 36 -13.07 -9.27 -2.53
N LEU A 37 -12.88 -8.94 -1.25
CA LEU A 37 -13.96 -8.87 -0.27
C LEU A 37 -14.98 -7.78 -0.63
N ALA A 38 -14.52 -6.64 -1.12
CA ALA A 38 -15.38 -5.53 -1.50
C ALA A 38 -16.00 -5.69 -2.92
N ARG A 39 -15.64 -6.74 -3.67
CA ARG A 39 -16.10 -6.97 -5.05
C ARG A 39 -17.63 -7.05 -5.13
N ASP A 40 -18.25 -7.68 -4.14
CA ASP A 40 -19.69 -7.88 -4.12
C ASP A 40 -20.43 -6.56 -3.89
N GLU A 41 -19.83 -5.59 -3.19
CA GLU A 41 -20.36 -4.21 -3.02
C GLU A 41 -20.48 -3.45 -4.35
N ILE A 42 -19.61 -3.75 -5.33
CA ILE A 42 -19.64 -3.13 -6.67
C ILE A 42 -20.69 -3.79 -7.56
N SER A 43 -20.95 -5.08 -7.33
CA SER A 43 -21.95 -5.86 -8.09
C SER A 43 -23.37 -5.69 -7.55
N ALA A 44 -23.50 -5.25 -6.30
CA ALA A 44 -24.77 -4.97 -5.68
C ALA A 44 -25.53 -3.90 -6.49
N PRO A 45 -26.85 -4.08 -6.71
CA PRO A 45 -27.67 -3.05 -7.33
C PRO A 45 -27.58 -1.78 -6.48
N MET A 46 -27.18 -0.67 -7.10
CA MET A 46 -27.19 0.72 -6.59
C MET A 46 -27.56 0.82 -5.11
N THR A 47 -26.56 0.70 -4.24
CA THR A 47 -26.77 0.87 -2.79
C THR A 47 -27.16 2.31 -2.54
N GLN A 48 -28.42 2.52 -2.18
CA GLN A 48 -28.87 3.77 -1.58
C GLN A 48 -28.02 4.01 -0.34
N ILE A 49 -27.18 5.03 -0.37
CA ILE A 49 -26.65 5.59 0.86
C ILE A 49 -27.85 6.32 1.48
N GLY A 50 -28.13 6.05 2.76
CA GLY A 50 -29.33 6.50 3.46
C GLY A 50 -29.77 7.90 3.06
N GLY A 51 -31.03 8.02 2.64
CA GLY A 51 -31.62 9.28 2.16
C GLY A 51 -31.90 9.35 0.66
N GLY A 52 -31.80 8.25 -0.10
CA GLY A 52 -32.26 8.21 -1.50
C GLY A 52 -31.24 8.72 -2.54
N LEU A 53 -29.97 8.92 -2.16
CA LEU A 53 -28.95 9.36 -3.10
C LEU A 53 -28.45 8.19 -3.95
N HIS A 54 -28.79 8.21 -5.24
CA HIS A 54 -28.26 7.28 -6.24
C HIS A 54 -26.81 7.64 -6.60
N ILE A 55 -25.85 6.86 -6.12
CA ILE A 55 -24.46 6.97 -6.55
C ILE A 55 -24.26 6.27 -7.90
N SER A 56 -23.49 6.89 -8.78
CA SER A 56 -23.11 6.29 -10.06
C SER A 56 -22.11 5.14 -9.84
N LYS A 57 -22.06 4.20 -10.77
CA LYS A 57 -21.11 3.06 -10.71
C LYS A 57 -19.63 3.49 -10.63
N PRO A 58 -19.17 4.54 -11.36
CA PRO A 58 -17.82 5.08 -11.17
C PRO A 58 -17.57 5.64 -9.77
N GLU A 59 -18.52 6.40 -9.21
CA GLU A 59 -18.44 6.96 -7.86
C GLU A 59 -18.36 5.86 -6.80
N ALA A 60 -19.19 4.82 -6.93
CA ALA A 60 -19.15 3.66 -6.04
C ALA A 60 -17.79 2.94 -6.06
N ARG A 61 -17.18 2.80 -7.24
CA ARG A 61 -15.84 2.23 -7.39
C ARG A 61 -14.77 3.11 -6.73
N MET A 62 -14.85 4.42 -6.92
CA MET A 62 -13.88 5.36 -6.34
C MET A 62 -13.90 5.31 -4.81
N ARG A 63 -15.09 5.40 -4.21
CA ARG A 63 -15.25 5.29 -2.74
C ARG A 63 -14.74 3.98 -2.17
N LEU A 64 -14.91 2.88 -2.90
CA LEU A 64 -14.40 1.59 -2.49
C LEU A 64 -12.87 1.53 -2.54
N LEU A 65 -12.27 2.08 -3.59
CA LEU A 65 -10.81 2.23 -3.67
C LEU A 65 -10.27 3.09 -2.53
N GLU A 66 -10.96 4.19 -2.19
CA GLU A 66 -10.60 5.04 -1.04
C GLU A 66 -10.65 4.27 0.28
N ARG A 67 -11.75 3.55 0.56
CA ARG A 67 -11.87 2.72 1.76
C ARG A 67 -10.79 1.67 1.85
N VAL A 68 -10.54 0.92 0.77
CA VAL A 68 -9.51 -0.12 0.73
C VAL A 68 -8.11 0.47 0.94
N THR A 69 -7.85 1.62 0.35
CA THR A 69 -6.59 2.35 0.54
C THR A 69 -6.42 2.74 1.99
N HIS A 70 -7.45 3.33 2.61
CA HIS A 70 -7.43 3.76 4.01
C HIS A 70 -7.11 2.61 4.98
N VAL A 71 -7.76 1.46 4.81
CA VAL A 71 -7.49 0.24 5.61
C VAL A 71 -6.07 -0.28 5.41
N SER A 72 -5.46 -0.01 4.26
CA SER A 72 -4.11 -0.47 3.92
C SER A 72 -3.00 0.48 4.39
N MET A 73 -3.31 1.73 4.74
CA MET A 73 -2.31 2.74 5.13
C MET A 73 -1.40 2.30 6.29
N PRO A 74 -1.89 1.65 7.37
CA PRO A 74 -1.02 1.21 8.47
C PRO A 74 0.04 0.17 8.07
N ARG A 75 -0.11 -0.47 6.91
CA ARG A 75 0.84 -1.46 6.37
C ARG A 75 1.91 -0.82 5.49
N ILE A 76 1.76 0.46 5.13
CA ILE A 76 2.75 1.21 4.38
C ILE A 76 3.89 1.60 5.34
N THR A 77 5.09 1.11 5.06
CA THR A 77 6.27 1.48 5.85
C THR A 77 7.00 2.68 5.28
N GLN A 78 7.81 3.34 6.11
CA GLN A 78 8.70 4.42 5.68
C GLN A 78 9.60 4.03 4.50
N CYS A 79 10.16 2.81 4.50
CA CYS A 79 10.96 2.30 3.39
C CYS A 79 10.16 2.22 2.07
N MET A 80 8.88 1.88 2.14
CA MET A 80 8.01 1.87 0.96
C MET A 80 7.72 3.28 0.46
N VAL A 81 7.47 4.24 1.37
CA VAL A 81 7.29 5.65 1.04
C VAL A 81 8.53 6.21 0.33
N GLN A 82 9.72 5.96 0.85
CA GLN A 82 10.98 6.40 0.23
C GLN A 82 11.17 5.81 -1.18
N LYS A 83 10.80 4.54 -1.38
CA LYS A 83 10.84 3.91 -2.70
C LYS A 83 9.81 4.51 -3.67
N MET A 84 8.61 4.85 -3.18
CA MET A 84 7.58 5.52 -3.97
C MET A 84 8.02 6.94 -4.36
N GLU A 85 8.61 7.69 -3.43
CA GLU A 85 9.16 9.03 -3.69
C GLU A 85 10.28 8.97 -4.74
N LEU A 86 11.22 8.03 -4.59
CA LEU A 86 12.28 7.81 -5.57
C LEU A 86 11.70 7.46 -6.96
N HIS A 87 10.68 6.60 -7.01
CA HIS A 87 10.01 6.27 -8.26
C HIS A 87 9.34 7.51 -8.88
N ALA A 88 8.59 8.29 -8.10
CA ALA A 88 7.91 9.49 -8.57
C ALA A 88 8.92 10.51 -9.13
N SER A 89 10.01 10.76 -8.40
CA SER A 89 11.10 11.62 -8.85
C SER A 89 11.70 11.13 -10.18
N LYS A 90 12.00 9.83 -10.31
CA LYS A 90 12.52 9.26 -11.55
C LYS A 90 11.53 9.36 -12.71
N SER A 91 10.25 9.10 -12.46
CA SER A 91 9.19 9.21 -13.46
C SER A 91 9.06 10.63 -14.00
N VAL A 92 9.02 11.63 -13.11
CA VAL A 92 8.94 13.04 -13.48
C VAL A 92 10.18 13.46 -14.28
N ASN A 93 11.37 13.10 -13.78
CA ASN A 93 12.62 13.43 -14.45
C ASN A 93 12.74 12.79 -15.84
N ALA A 94 12.29 11.54 -16.00
CA ALA A 94 12.26 10.86 -17.29
C ALA A 94 11.26 11.54 -18.26
N ALA A 95 10.06 11.87 -17.77
CA ALA A 95 9.06 12.59 -18.56
C ALA A 95 9.56 13.97 -19.03
N ILE A 96 10.24 14.74 -18.16
CA ILE A 96 10.85 16.03 -18.51
C ILE A 96 11.86 15.87 -19.66
N ARG A 97 12.65 14.80 -19.63
CA ARG A 97 13.65 14.52 -20.67
C ARG A 97 13.08 13.83 -21.91
N MET A 98 11.77 13.52 -21.90
CA MET A 98 11.12 12.66 -22.91
C MET A 98 11.85 11.32 -23.09
N GLU A 99 12.34 10.77 -22.00
CA GLU A 99 13.04 9.48 -21.94
C GLU A 99 12.19 8.42 -21.25
N ASP A 100 12.50 7.16 -21.53
CA ASP A 100 11.95 6.04 -20.77
C ASP A 100 12.49 6.03 -19.33
N MET A 101 11.61 5.81 -18.37
CA MET A 101 12.00 5.64 -16.97
C MET A 101 12.76 4.31 -16.79
N LYS A 102 14.01 4.38 -16.34
CA LYS A 102 14.85 3.21 -16.06
C LYS A 102 14.96 2.92 -14.56
N TYR A 103 14.81 1.65 -14.19
CA TYR A 103 15.14 1.15 -12.86
C TYR A 103 16.56 0.59 -12.85
N GLY A 104 17.47 1.27 -12.15
CA GLY A 104 18.87 0.84 -11.98
C GLY A 104 19.78 1.34 -13.11
N ALA A 105 20.75 2.18 -12.72
CA ALA A 105 22.04 2.50 -13.36
C ALA A 105 22.50 3.88 -12.84
N GLN A 106 22.94 3.91 -11.58
CA GLN A 106 23.85 4.92 -11.05
C GLN A 106 24.80 4.15 -10.12
N LEU A 107 25.79 3.51 -10.76
CA LEU A 107 27.12 3.38 -10.17
C LEU A 107 27.95 4.54 -10.71
#